data_AF-A0A0J6SSI4-F1
#
_entry.id   AF-A0A0J6SSI4-F1
#
_cell.length_a   1.000
_cell.length_b   1.000
_cell.length_c   1.000
_cell.angle_alpha   90.00
_cell.angle_beta   90.00
_cell.angle_gamma   90.00
#
_symmetry.space_group_name_H-M   'P 1'
#
loop_
_entity.id
_entity.type
_entity.pdbx_description
1 polymer ?
#
loop_
_entity_poly.entity_id
_entity_poly.type
_entity_poly.pdbx_seq_one_letter_code
_entity_poly.pdbx_strand_id
1 'polypeptide(L)'
;MYDAANLKKLPALKGLAPEAMGAFEALDKAALADGAIPRKYKELMALAVALTTQCPYCLEVHREAAKKAGATEQELAETVFVAVALRAGAALTHGTHLLP
;
A
#
# COMPACT_ATOMS: atom_id res chain seq x y z
N MET A 1 9.11 -17.25 -2.73
CA MET A 1 9.34 -15.81 -2.94
C MET A 1 8.24 -15.31 -3.88
N TYR A 2 7.68 -14.12 -3.65
CA TYR A 2 6.68 -13.55 -4.55
C TYR A 2 7.34 -13.17 -5.88
N ASP A 3 6.68 -13.44 -7.00
CA ASP A 3 7.18 -13.17 -8.35
C ASP A 3 6.27 -12.16 -9.03
N ALA A 4 6.81 -10.96 -9.29
CA ALA A 4 6.10 -9.87 -9.94
C ALA A 4 5.46 -10.28 -11.28
N ALA A 5 6.02 -11.27 -11.99
CA ALA A 5 5.46 -11.79 -13.22
C ALA A 5 4.07 -12.42 -13.02
N ASN A 6 3.66 -12.79 -11.80
CA ASN A 6 2.32 -13.29 -11.53
C ASN A 6 1.22 -12.22 -11.62
N LEU A 7 1.55 -10.92 -11.59
CA LEU A 7 0.57 -9.85 -11.81
C LEU A 7 -0.13 -9.98 -13.18
N LYS A 8 0.51 -10.62 -14.17
CA LYS A 8 -0.11 -10.94 -15.47
C LYS A 8 -1.32 -11.87 -15.39
N LYS A 9 -1.56 -12.51 -14.24
CA LYS A 9 -2.71 -13.39 -13.99
C LYS A 9 -3.94 -12.65 -13.46
N LEU A 10 -3.86 -11.34 -13.18
CA LEU A 10 -5.01 -10.53 -12.77
C LEU A 10 -6.22 -10.65 -13.73
N PRO A 11 -6.06 -10.68 -15.07
CA PRO A 11 -7.18 -10.91 -15.98
C PRO A 11 -7.88 -12.27 -15.78
N ALA A 12 -7.12 -13.32 -15.45
CA ALA A 12 -7.71 -14.63 -15.16
C ALA A 12 -8.52 -14.60 -13.85
N LEU A 13 -8.01 -13.95 -12.80
CA LEU A 13 -8.77 -13.73 -11.55
C LEU A 13 -10.04 -12.92 -11.80
N LYS A 14 -9.96 -11.87 -12.62
CA LYS A 14 -11.12 -11.08 -13.05
C LYS A 14 -12.17 -11.94 -13.78
N GLY A 15 -11.74 -12.82 -14.68
CA GLY A 15 -12.63 -13.72 -15.40
C GLY A 15 -13.34 -14.73 -14.48
N LEU A 16 -12.67 -15.18 -13.41
CA LEU A 16 -13.22 -16.15 -12.44
C LEU A 16 -14.17 -15.51 -11.42
N ALA A 17 -14.00 -14.23 -11.10
CA ALA A 17 -14.83 -13.49 -10.14
C ALA A 17 -15.10 -12.05 -10.63
N PRO A 18 -15.86 -11.87 -11.72
CA PRO A 18 -15.98 -10.57 -12.39
C PRO A 18 -16.70 -9.50 -11.56
N GLU A 19 -17.75 -9.87 -10.84
CA GLU A 19 -18.50 -8.94 -9.98
C GLU A 19 -17.64 -8.45 -8.81
N ALA A 20 -16.98 -9.37 -8.11
CA ALA A 20 -16.10 -9.05 -6.99
C ALA A 20 -14.90 -8.20 -7.43
N MET A 21 -14.28 -8.54 -8.56
CA MET A 21 -13.18 -7.75 -9.12
C MET A 21 -13.65 -6.36 -9.54
N GLY A 22 -14.82 -6.23 -10.17
CA GLY A 22 -15.38 -4.93 -10.54
C GLY A 22 -15.65 -4.04 -9.33
N ALA A 23 -16.18 -4.60 -8.25
CA ALA A 23 -16.39 -3.88 -7.00
C ALA A 23 -15.06 -3.42 -6.37
N PHE A 24 -14.04 -4.30 -6.37
CA PHE A 24 -12.70 -3.97 -5.89
C PHE A 24 -12.04 -2.86 -6.72
N GLU A 25 -12.06 -2.96 -8.05
CA GLU A 25 -11.50 -1.93 -8.95
C GLU A 25 -12.17 -0.57 -8.74
N ALA A 26 -13.50 -0.56 -8.53
CA ALA A 26 -14.23 0.66 -8.23
C ALA A 26 -13.82 1.27 -6.88
N LEU A 27 -13.69 0.44 -5.84
CA LEU A 27 -13.22 0.85 -4.52
C LEU A 27 -11.80 1.43 -4.59
N ASP A 28 -10.85 0.69 -5.18
CA ASP A 28 -9.45 1.07 -5.27
C ASP A 28 -9.30 2.41 -6.00
N LYS A 29 -9.96 2.56 -7.15
CA LYS A 29 -9.98 3.81 -7.92
C LYS A 29 -10.56 4.96 -7.11
N ALA A 30 -11.68 4.77 -6.42
CA ALA A 30 -12.31 5.82 -5.62
C ALA A 30 -11.44 6.21 -4.41
N ALA A 31 -10.83 5.23 -3.74
CA ALA A 31 -9.97 5.46 -2.59
C ALA A 31 -8.71 6.26 -2.97
N LEU A 32 -8.06 5.94 -4.10
CA LEU A 32 -6.81 6.55 -4.55
C LEU A 32 -6.98 7.78 -5.46
N ALA A 33 -8.22 8.12 -5.84
CA ALA A 33 -8.49 9.34 -6.61
C ALA A 33 -8.07 10.62 -5.87
N ASP A 34 -7.76 11.68 -6.61
CA ASP A 34 -7.55 13.00 -6.01
C ASP A 34 -8.79 13.47 -5.25
N GLY A 35 -8.56 14.21 -4.16
CA GLY A 35 -9.62 14.78 -3.33
C GLY A 35 -9.04 15.67 -2.25
N ALA A 36 -9.69 15.73 -1.07
CA ALA A 36 -9.18 16.49 0.06
C ALA A 36 -7.76 16.08 0.49
N ILE A 37 -7.43 14.79 0.32
CA ILE A 37 -6.04 14.30 0.36
C ILE A 37 -5.59 14.14 -1.09
N PRO A 38 -4.59 14.92 -1.54
CA PRO A 38 -4.02 14.75 -2.88
C PRO A 38 -3.48 13.34 -3.09
N ARG A 39 -3.56 12.85 -4.33
CA ARG A 39 -3.20 11.50 -4.73
C ARG A 39 -1.79 11.12 -4.30
N LYS A 40 -0.82 12.04 -4.43
CA LYS A 40 0.56 11.84 -3.98
C LYS A 40 0.62 11.32 -2.55
N TYR A 41 -0.10 11.97 -1.63
CA TYR A 41 -0.10 11.58 -0.21
C TYR A 41 -0.84 10.27 0.02
N LYS A 42 -1.91 9.99 -0.72
CA LYS A 42 -2.60 8.69 -0.66
C LYS A 42 -1.70 7.54 -1.08
N GLU A 43 -0.90 7.71 -2.13
CA GLU A 43 0.06 6.68 -2.58
C GLU A 43 1.22 6.51 -1.58
N LEU A 44 1.70 7.59 -0.93
CA LEU A 44 2.66 7.49 0.17
C LEU A 44 2.07 6.74 1.39
N MET A 45 0.81 7.00 1.74
CA MET A 45 0.10 6.23 2.77
C MET A 45 -0.02 4.74 2.37
N ALA A 46 -0.36 4.45 1.12
CA ALA A 46 -0.43 3.09 0.61
C ALA A 46 0.94 2.38 0.68
N LEU A 47 2.04 3.09 0.40
CA LEU A 47 3.39 2.56 0.59
C LEU A 47 3.73 2.26 2.05
N ALA A 48 3.35 3.12 3.00
CA ALA A 48 3.52 2.84 4.42
C ALA A 48 2.76 1.58 4.87
N VAL A 49 1.54 1.40 4.36
CA VAL A 49 0.74 0.17 4.57
C VAL A 49 1.40 -1.04 3.90
N ALA A 50 1.91 -0.91 2.67
CA ALA A 50 2.59 -1.98 1.95
C ALA A 50 3.88 -2.45 2.64
N LEU A 51 4.67 -1.52 3.22
CA LEU A 51 5.84 -1.81 4.03
C LEU A 51 5.48 -2.58 5.31
N THR A 52 4.33 -2.29 5.90
CA THR A 52 3.86 -2.93 7.13
C THR A 52 3.26 -4.31 6.86
N THR A 53 2.49 -4.45 5.79
CA THR A 53 1.91 -5.74 5.33
C THR A 53 2.90 -6.62 4.59
N GLN A 54 4.08 -6.08 4.26
CA GLN A 54 5.16 -6.76 3.55
C GLN A 54 4.70 -7.32 2.19
N CYS A 55 3.82 -6.61 1.50
CA CYS A 55 3.29 -6.99 0.20
C CYS A 55 4.21 -6.50 -0.93
N PRO A 56 5.03 -7.35 -1.58
CA PRO A 56 5.97 -6.88 -2.60
C PRO A 56 5.28 -6.38 -3.87
N TYR A 57 4.11 -6.93 -4.22
CA TYR A 57 3.31 -6.43 -5.33
C TYR A 57 2.82 -5.00 -5.08
N CYS A 58 2.37 -4.73 -3.86
CA CYS A 58 1.86 -3.44 -3.43
C CYS A 58 2.99 -2.40 -3.38
N LEU A 59 4.18 -2.79 -2.92
CA LEU A 59 5.37 -1.94 -2.92
C LEU A 59 5.72 -1.48 -4.34
N GLU A 60 5.73 -2.37 -5.33
CA GLU A 60 6.02 -2.00 -6.72
C GLU A 60 4.93 -1.11 -7.32
N VAL A 61 3.66 -1.51 -7.20
CA VAL A 61 2.53 -0.79 -7.80
C VAL A 61 2.40 0.64 -7.24
N HIS A 62 2.42 0.79 -5.91
CA HIS A 62 2.25 2.10 -5.28
C HIS A 62 3.50 2.97 -5.34
N ARG A 63 4.71 2.40 -5.46
CA ARG A 63 5.93 3.17 -5.70
C ARG A 63 5.86 3.90 -7.04
N GLU A 64 5.50 3.17 -8.09
CA GLU A 64 5.38 3.75 -9.42
C GLU A 64 4.23 4.77 -9.49
N ALA A 65 3.11 4.50 -8.82
CA ALA A 65 2.00 5.43 -8.75
C ALA A 65 2.35 6.71 -7.96
N ALA A 66 3.04 6.60 -6.81
CA ALA A 66 3.52 7.73 -6.03
C ALA A 66 4.48 8.61 -6.85
N LYS A 67 5.45 8.00 -7.55
CA LYS A 67 6.37 8.71 -8.44
C LYS A 67 5.63 9.47 -9.54
N LYS A 68 4.65 8.82 -10.19
CA LYS A 68 3.81 9.47 -11.21
C LYS A 68 2.97 10.61 -10.64
N ALA A 69 2.59 10.54 -9.38
CA ALA A 69 1.90 11.60 -8.65
C ALA A 69 2.85 12.71 -8.13
N GLY A 70 4.15 12.65 -8.45
CA GLY A 70 5.12 13.67 -8.08
C GLY A 70 5.79 13.48 -6.73
N ALA A 71 5.75 12.27 -6.15
CA ALA A 71 6.49 11.96 -4.93
C ALA A 71 8.00 12.02 -5.15
N THR A 72 8.72 12.67 -4.23
CA THR A 72 10.19 12.76 -4.24
C THR A 72 10.84 11.56 -3.55
N GLU A 73 12.13 11.34 -3.79
CA GLU A 73 12.88 10.30 -3.06
C GLU A 73 12.96 10.60 -1.56
N GLN A 74 13.00 11.88 -1.18
CA GLN A 74 12.93 12.31 0.22
C GLN A 74 11.59 11.92 0.86
N GLU A 75 10.47 12.15 0.18
CA GLU A 75 9.14 11.76 0.68
C GLU A 75 9.00 10.23 0.81
N LEU A 76 9.58 9.47 -0.12
CA LEU A 76 9.65 8.00 -0.03
C LEU A 76 10.49 7.55 1.18
N ALA A 77 11.63 8.19 1.44
CA ALA A 77 12.47 7.90 2.59
C ALA A 77 11.76 8.22 3.91
N GLU A 78 11.08 9.37 4.02
CA GLU A 78 10.27 9.70 5.19
C GLU A 78 9.15 8.69 5.41
N THR A 79 8.48 8.24 4.33
CA THR A 79 7.44 7.22 4.39
C THR A 79 7.95 5.89 4.97
N VAL A 80 9.19 5.49 4.64
CA VAL A 80 9.83 4.31 5.22
C VAL A 80 9.99 4.47 6.73
N PHE A 81 10.51 5.60 7.20
CA PHE A 81 10.72 5.83 8.63
C PHE A 81 9.40 5.98 9.40
N VAL A 82 8.33 6.50 8.78
CA VAL A 82 6.97 6.45 9.34
C VAL A 82 6.57 4.99 9.56
N ALA A 83 6.70 4.12 8.56
CA ALA A 83 6.38 2.69 8.72
C ALA A 83 7.24 2.00 9.79
N VAL A 84 8.53 2.34 9.89
CA VAL A 84 9.42 1.85 10.96
C VAL A 84 8.92 2.26 12.34
N ALA A 85 8.63 3.55 12.54
CA ALA A 85 8.18 4.08 13.83
C ALA A 85 6.90 3.40 14.29
N LEU A 86 5.93 3.21 13.38
CA LEU A 86 4.66 2.56 13.71
C LEU A 86 4.83 1.07 14.02
N ARG A 87 5.70 0.35 13.30
CA ARG A 87 5.99 -1.06 13.62
C ARG A 87 6.69 -1.25 14.96
N ALA A 88 7.67 -0.39 15.27
CA ALA A 88 8.37 -0.42 16.56
C ALA A 88 7.42 -0.04 17.72
N GLY A 89 6.62 1.01 17.53
CA GLY A 89 5.60 1.44 18.48
C GLY A 89 4.53 0.36 18.73
N ALA A 90 4.14 -0.39 17.69
CA ALA A 90 3.24 -1.53 17.84
C ALA A 90 3.83 -2.59 18.80
N ALA A 91 5.11 -2.96 18.65
CA ALA A 91 5.75 -3.91 19.57
C ALA A 91 5.75 -3.40 21.03
N LEU A 92 6.09 -2.11 21.23
CA LEU A 92 6.09 -1.49 22.56
C LEU A 92 4.70 -1.50 23.20
N THR A 93 3.68 -1.09 22.44
CA THR A 93 2.29 -1.01 22.93
C THR A 93 1.69 -2.39 23.21
N HIS A 94 1.97 -3.40 22.37
CA HIS A 94 1.55 -4.78 22.67
C HIS A 94 2.24 -5.32 23.92
N GLY A 95 3.48 -4.89 24.18
CA GLY A 95 4.22 -5.24 25.41
C GLY A 95 3.49 -4.84 26.69
N THR A 96 2.58 -3.86 26.65
CA THR A 96 1.77 -3.49 27.82
C THR A 96 0.88 -4.63 28.31
N HIS A 97 0.45 -5.53 27.42
CA HIS A 97 -0.33 -6.72 27.78
C HIS A 97 0.50 -7.81 28.48
N LEU A 98 1.83 -7.67 28.55
CA LEU A 98 2.72 -8.62 29.24
C LEU A 98 2.93 -8.25 30.71
N LEU A 99 2.50 -7.05 31.11
CA LEU A 99 2.63 -6.53 32.47
C LEU A 99 1.28 -6.65 33.20
N PRO A 100 1.28 -6.87 34.53
CA PRO A 100 0.07 -6.93 35.33
C PRO A 100 -0.70 -5.60 35.37
#